data_AF-A0A5M3M7S1-F1
#
_entry.id   AF-A0A5M3M7S1-F1
#
_cell.length_a   1.000
_cell.length_b   1.000
_cell.length_c   1.000
_cell.angle_alpha   90.00
_cell.angle_beta   90.00
_cell.angle_gamma   90.00
#
_symmetry.space_group_name_H-M   'P 1'
#
loop_
_entity.id
_entity.type
_entity.pdbx_description
1 polymer ?
#
loop_
_entity_poly.entity_id
_entity_poly.type
_entity_poly.pdbx_seq_one_letter_code
_entity_poly.pdbx_strand_id
1 'polypeptide(L)' 'HAANFPVISCMARDFLAIPATSVSVERLFSSSHHLCRDSRSSMAASTITEVMCAKKWLEDPALFAKVISKKT' A
#
# COMPACT_ATOMS: atom_id res chain seq x y z
N HIS A 1 -22.12 -12.75 10.75
CA HIS A 1 -22.03 -11.85 11.91
C HIS A 1 -22.23 -10.37 11.53
N ALA A 2 -21.74 -9.90 10.37
CA ALA A 2 -21.91 -8.52 9.92
C ALA A 2 -23.38 -8.06 9.75
N ALA A 3 -24.28 -8.94 9.29
CA ALA A 3 -25.71 -8.62 9.17
C ALA A 3 -26.42 -8.42 10.52
N ASN A 4 -25.90 -9.03 11.60
CA ASN A 4 -26.51 -8.95 12.93
C ASN A 4 -25.99 -7.74 13.72
N PHE A 5 -24.78 -7.28 13.40
CA PHE A 5 -24.14 -6.14 14.08
C PHE A 5 -23.44 -5.24 13.05
N PRO A 6 -24.21 -4.54 12.19
CA PRO A 6 -23.63 -3.76 11.10
C PRO A 6 -22.65 -2.70 11.60
N VAL A 7 -22.98 -2.00 12.70
CA VAL A 7 -22.14 -0.95 13.30
C VAL A 7 -20.83 -1.52 13.86
N ILE A 8 -20.91 -2.57 14.68
CA ILE A 8 -19.73 -3.19 15.31
C ILE A 8 -18.86 -3.86 14.25
N SER A 9 -19.46 -4.47 13.23
CA SER A 9 -18.71 -5.09 12.14
C SER A 9 -17.96 -4.08 11.26
N CYS A 10 -18.50 -2.87 11.11
CA CYS A 10 -17.79 -1.77 10.43
C CYS A 10 -16.58 -1.34 11.24
N MET A 11 -16.76 -1.08 12.55
CA MET A 11 -15.67 -0.72 13.45
C MET A 11 -14.60 -1.82 13.50
N ALA A 12 -15.00 -3.08 13.65
CA ALA A 12 -14.07 -4.21 13.69
C ALA A 12 -13.24 -4.31 12.40
N ARG A 13 -13.83 -4.07 11.23
CA ARG A 13 -13.08 -4.01 9.98
C ARG A 13 -12.08 -2.88 9.96
N ASP A 14 -12.45 -1.70 10.43
CA ASP A 14 -11.53 -0.55 10.44
C ASP A 14 -10.36 -0.77 11.41
N PHE A 15 -10.62 -1.35 12.59
CA PHE A 15 -9.57 -1.66 13.57
C PHE A 15 -8.70 -2.85 13.18
N LEU A 16 -9.28 -3.92 12.61
CA LEU A 16 -8.53 -5.12 12.21
C LEU A 16 -7.85 -4.99 10.85
N ALA A 17 -8.25 -4.02 10.02
CA ALA A 17 -7.53 -3.70 8.78
C ALA A 17 -6.17 -3.03 9.06
N ILE A 18 -6.00 -2.44 10.25
CA ILE A 18 -4.70 -1.93 10.68
C ILE A 18 -3.83 -3.15 11.01
N PRO A 19 -2.71 -3.36 10.31
CA PRO A 19 -1.82 -4.46 10.63
C PRO A 19 -1.33 -4.29 12.07
N ALA A 20 -1.54 -5.32 12.90
CA ALA A 20 -1.14 -5.30 14.32
C ALA A 20 0.38 -5.16 14.53
N THR A 21 1.16 -5.30 13.46
CA THR A 21 2.63 -5.26 13.49
C THR A 21 3.16 -4.40 12.35
N SER A 22 4.29 -3.72 12.60
CA SER A 22 5.05 -2.96 11.61
C SER A 22 5.61 -3.80 10.47
N VAL A 23 5.50 -5.13 10.54
CA VAL A 23 6.04 -6.11 9.58
C VAL A 23 5.64 -5.78 8.14
N SER A 24 4.42 -5.29 7.91
CA SER A 24 3.97 -4.90 6.56
C SER A 24 4.77 -3.71 6.00
N VAL A 25 5.02 -2.70 6.84
CA VAL A 25 5.80 -1.51 6.48
C VAL A 25 7.29 -1.87 6.35
N GLU A 26 7.80 -2.74 7.23
CA GLU A 26 9.18 -3.23 7.16
C GLU A 26 9.43 -4.08 5.91
N ARG A 27 8.46 -4.91 5.49
CA ARG A 27 8.54 -5.66 4.24
C ARG A 27 8.53 -4.74 3.02
N LEU A 28 7.71 -3.69 3.05
CA LEU A 28 7.68 -2.69 1.99
C LEU A 28 9.01 -1.92 1.93
N PHE A 29 9.54 -1.52 3.09
CA PHE A 29 10.82 -0.82 3.18
C PHE A 29 12.01 -1.70 2.79
N SER A 30 12.02 -2.97 3.20
CA SER A 30 13.05 -3.94 2.83
C SER A 30 13.03 -4.23 1.33
N SER A 31 11.84 -4.36 0.73
CA SER A 31 11.69 -4.51 -0.73
C SER A 31 12.17 -3.27 -1.48
N SER A 32 11.87 -2.08 -0.95
CA SER A 32 12.37 -0.79 -1.47
C SER A 32 13.89 -0.68 -1.37
N HIS A 33 14.47 -1.08 -0.23
CA HIS A 33 15.91 -1.09 -0.03
C HIS A 33 16.61 -2.06 -0.99
N HIS A 34 16.01 -3.23 -1.25
CA HIS A 34 16.53 -4.15 -2.27
C HIS A 34 16.46 -3.55 -3.66
N LEU A 35 15.34 -2.94 -4.06
CA LEU A 35 15.22 -2.21 -5.32
C LEU A 35 16.27 -1.10 -5.45
N CYS A 36 16.51 -0.33 -4.38
CA CYS A 36 17.50 0.73 -4.32
C CYS A 36 18.95 0.20 -4.41
N ARG A 37 19.22 -0.97 -3.81
CA ARG A 37 20.56 -1.58 -3.79
C ARG A 37 20.89 -2.39 -5.05
N ASP A 38 19.88 -2.99 -5.69
CA ASP A 38 20.02 -3.74 -6.94
C ASP A 38 20.17 -2.78 -8.15
N SER A 39 19.48 -1.64 -8.09
CA SER A 39 19.59 -0.55 -9.06
C SER A 39 20.85 0.30 -8.84
N ARG A 40 22.05 -0.28 -9.05
CA ARG A 40 23.38 0.36 -8.90
C ARG A 40 23.64 1.63 -9.74
N SER A 41 22.61 2.25 -10.30
CA SER A 41 22.62 3.55 -10.97
C SER A 41 21.76 4.51 -10.18
N SER A 42 22.32 5.65 -9.77
CA SER A 42 21.68 6.75 -9.04
C SER A 42 20.24 7.02 -9.49
N MET A 43 19.26 6.42 -8.82
CA MET A 43 17.84 6.75 -8.97
C MET A 43 17.46 7.68 -7.81
N ALA A 44 16.86 8.82 -8.14
CA ALA A 44 16.37 9.74 -7.12
C ALA A 44 15.28 9.05 -6.28
N ALA A 45 15.19 9.40 -4.99
CA ALA A 45 14.17 8.85 -4.08
C ALA A 45 12.74 9.05 -4.60
N SER A 46 12.52 10.12 -5.39
CA SER A 46 11.28 10.36 -6.12
C SER A 46 10.96 9.24 -7.12
N THR A 47 11.92 8.83 -7.92
CA THR A 47 11.76 7.78 -8.94
C THR A 47 11.46 6.41 -8.30
N ILE A 48 12.10 6.09 -7.17
CA ILE A 48 11.82 4.85 -6.43
C ILE A 48 10.36 4.84 -5.95
N THR A 49 9.89 5.97 -5.43
CA THR A 49 8.51 6.13 -4.96
C THR A 49 7.52 5.98 -6.11
N GLU A 50 7.78 6.60 -7.26
CA GLU A 50 6.95 6.47 -8.45
C GLU A 50 6.90 5.03 -8.97
N VAL A 51 8.04 4.34 -9.03
CA VAL A 51 8.10 2.93 -9.47
C VAL A 51 7.35 2.02 -8.50
N MET A 52 7.48 2.22 -7.19
CA MET A 52 6.72 1.45 -6.19
C MET A 52 5.22 1.70 -6.30
N CYS A 53 4.79 2.94 -6.48
CA CYS A 53 3.39 3.29 -6.73
C CYS A 53 2.88 2.67 -8.03
N ALA A 54 3.64 2.80 -9.13
CA ALA A 54 3.27 2.23 -10.43
C ALA A 54 3.14 0.71 -10.36
N LYS A 55 4.09 0.00 -9.73
CA LYS A 55 4.00 -1.44 -9.50
C LYS A 55 2.73 -1.80 -8.72
N LYS A 56 2.47 -1.07 -7.62
CA LYS A 56 1.28 -1.30 -6.78
C LYS A 56 -0.03 -1.06 -7.53
N TRP A 57 -0.06 -0.08 -8.43
CA TRP A 57 -1.22 0.22 -9.28
C TRP A 57 -1.43 -0.80 -10.38
N LEU A 58 -0.36 -1.38 -10.93
CA LEU A 58 -0.45 -2.48 -11.89
C LEU A 58 -0.95 -3.77 -11.23
N GLU A 59 -0.58 -4.00 -9.97
CA GLU A 59 -1.07 -5.14 -9.18
C GLU A 59 -2.53 -4.96 -8.72
N ASP A 60 -2.99 -3.72 -8.54
CA ASP A 60 -4.37 -3.40 -8.11
C ASP A 60 -4.99 -2.26 -8.95
N PRO A 61 -5.65 -2.59 -10.07
CA PRO A 61 -6.28 -1.61 -10.95
C PRO A 61 -7.45 -0.87 -10.30
N ALA A 62 -8.10 -1.45 -9.28
CA ALA A 62 -9.17 -0.79 -8.53
C ALA A 62 -8.61 0.32 -7.62
N LEU A 63 -7.44 0.10 -7.03
CA LEU A 63 -6.72 1.10 -6.27
C LEU A 63 -6.27 2.27 -7.17
N PHE A 64 -5.81 1.99 -8.39
CA PHE A 64 -5.48 3.03 -9.37
C PHE A 64 -6.69 3.93 -9.67
N ALA A 65 -7.83 3.33 -10.02
CA ALA A 65 -9.06 4.08 -10.31
C ALA A 65 -9.51 4.96 -9.11
N LYS A 66 -9.37 4.43 -7.89
CA LYS A 66 -9.72 5.14 -6.65
C LYS A 66 -8.80 6.32 -6.35
N VAL A 67 -7.50 6.22 -6.69
CA VAL A 67 -6.53 7.31 -6.52
C VAL A 67 -6.79 8.42 -7.53
N ILE A 68 -7.00 8.10 -8.81
CA ILE A 68 -7.30 9.08 -9.86
C ILE A 68 -8.60 9.83 -9.54
N SER A 69 -9.64 9.12 -9.09
CA SER A 69 -10.93 9.70 -8.72
C SER A 69 -10.88 10.64 -7.50
N LYS A 70 -9.85 10.54 -6.63
CA LYS A 70 -9.69 11.45 -5.48
C LYS A 70 -8.87 12.71 -5.81
N LYS A 71 -8.16 12.71 -6.94
CA LYS A 71 -7.28 13.81 -7.36
C LYS A 71 -7.98 14.79 -8.31
N THR A 72 -9.15 14.40 -8.85
CA THR A 72 -10.05 15.23 -9.67
C THR A 72 -11.14 15.79 -8.77
#